data_AF-A0AAD4ZVL0-F1
#
_entry.id   AF-A0AAD4ZVL0-F1
#
_cell.length_a   1.000
_cell.length_b   1.000
_cell.length_c   1.000
_cell.angle_alpha   90.00
_cell.angle_beta   90.00
_cell.angle_gamma   90.00
#
_symmetry.space_group_name_H-M   'P 1'
#
loop_
_entity.id
_entity.type
_entity.pdbx_description
1 polymer ?
#
loop_
_entity_poly.entity_id
_entity_poly.type
_entity_poly.pdbx_seq_one_letter_code
_entity_poly.pdbx_strand_id
1 'polypeptide(L)'
;MDATVVVSFVQQVGTLSCHPLAALVQSCCVLMKRIGNCHLAHVYREMNVVADRMANWSFNLDLEVSYLDEAPSWVSSFLEDDFLRVVRPRLICSS
;
A
#
# COMPACT_ATOMS: atom_id res chain seq x y z
N MET A 1 -4.99 -1.59 3.17
CA MET A 1 -4.09 -0.42 3.07
C MET A 1 -4.05 0.32 4.39
N ASP A 2 -2.87 0.72 4.83
CA ASP A 2 -2.63 1.35 6.14
C ASP A 2 -2.86 2.87 6.15
N ALA A 3 -2.78 3.52 4.99
CA ALA A 3 -3.16 4.91 4.85
C ALA A 3 -4.70 5.07 4.84
N THR A 4 -5.31 5.27 6.01
CA THR A 4 -6.77 5.45 6.15
C THR A 4 -7.32 6.57 5.27
N VAL A 5 -6.59 7.69 5.16
CA VAL A 5 -6.99 8.85 4.33
C VAL A 5 -7.21 8.48 2.87
N VAL A 6 -6.37 7.60 2.32
CA VAL A 6 -6.47 7.20 0.91
C VAL A 6 -7.64 6.24 0.71
N VAL A 7 -7.94 5.37 1.69
CA VAL A 7 -9.16 4.55 1.68
C VAL A 7 -10.40 5.45 1.63
N SER A 8 -10.45 6.49 2.45
CA SER A 8 -11.52 7.49 2.43
C SER A 8 -11.62 8.21 1.09
N PHE A 9 -10.49 8.63 0.50
CA PHE A 9 -10.47 9.29 -0.81
C PHE A 9 -11.01 8.41 -1.93
N VAL A 10 -10.67 7.13 -1.96
CA VAL A 10 -11.19 6.19 -2.97
C VAL A 10 -12.70 5.97 -2.78
N GLN A 11 -13.16 5.83 -1.55
CA GLN A 11 -14.59 5.65 -1.23
C GLN A 11 -15.43 6.91 -1.55
N GLN A 12 -14.83 8.09 -1.42
CA GLN A 12 -15.47 9.38 -1.63
C GLN A 12 -14.97 10.08 -2.91
N VAL A 13 -14.50 9.33 -3.91
CA VAL A 13 -13.84 9.91 -5.10
C VAL A 13 -14.69 10.97 -5.81
N GLY A 14 -16.01 10.84 -5.76
CA GLY A 14 -16.96 11.82 -6.34
C GLY A 14 -16.95 13.20 -5.67
N THR A 15 -16.40 13.35 -4.46
CA THR A 15 -16.34 14.62 -3.72
C THR A 15 -14.99 15.31 -3.81
N LEU A 16 -14.02 14.76 -4.57
CA LEU A 16 -12.64 15.25 -4.61
C LEU A 16 -12.38 16.31 -5.69
N SER A 17 -13.38 16.92 -6.32
CA SER A 17 -13.23 17.73 -7.54
C SER A 17 -12.20 18.88 -7.47
N CYS A 18 -11.86 19.38 -6.29
CA CYS A 18 -10.86 20.42 -6.07
C CYS A 18 -9.62 19.96 -5.27
N HIS A 19 -9.53 18.67 -4.96
CA HIS A 19 -8.42 18.12 -4.18
C HIS A 19 -7.17 17.94 -5.07
N PRO A 20 -5.95 18.31 -4.61
CA PRO A 20 -4.73 18.19 -5.42
C PRO A 20 -4.43 16.76 -5.88
N LEU A 21 -4.94 15.75 -5.15
CA LEU A 21 -4.77 14.33 -5.48
C LEU A 21 -5.94 13.72 -6.27
N ALA A 22 -6.94 14.51 -6.69
CA ALA A 22 -8.15 14.00 -7.34
C ALA A 22 -7.86 13.15 -8.58
N ALA A 23 -6.96 13.63 -9.46
CA ALA A 23 -6.58 12.92 -10.68
C ALA A 23 -5.87 11.59 -10.38
N LEU A 24 -5.03 11.55 -9.34
CA LEU A 24 -4.34 10.33 -8.91
C LEU A 24 -5.34 9.31 -8.37
N VAL A 25 -6.22 9.72 -7.46
CA VAL A 25 -7.27 8.85 -6.88
C VAL A 25 -8.19 8.32 -7.99
N GLN A 26 -8.60 9.17 -8.92
CA GLN A 26 -9.42 8.76 -10.07
C GLN A 26 -8.71 7.71 -10.93
N SER A 27 -7.40 7.88 -11.18
CA SER A 27 -6.60 6.92 -11.94
C SER A 27 -6.52 5.56 -11.23
N CYS A 28 -6.32 5.55 -9.91
CA CYS A 28 -6.37 4.34 -9.10
C CYS A 28 -7.75 3.65 -9.20
N CYS A 29 -8.85 4.41 -9.09
CA CYS A 29 -10.21 3.88 -9.22
C CYS A 29 -10.45 3.24 -10.60
N VAL A 30 -9.93 3.84 -11.67
CA VAL A 30 -10.01 3.26 -13.04
C VAL A 30 -9.21 1.96 -13.13
N LEU A 31 -8.00 1.91 -12.57
CA LEU A 31 -7.18 0.70 -12.55
C LEU A 31 -7.84 -0.43 -11.75
N MET A 32 -8.39 -0.13 -10.56
CA MET A 32 -9.12 -1.10 -9.75
C MET A 32 -10.31 -1.71 -10.51
N LYS A 33 -11.04 -0.90 -11.30
CA LYS A 33 -12.13 -1.40 -12.15
C LYS A 33 -11.64 -2.34 -13.26
N ARG A 34 -10.41 -2.13 -13.77
CA ARG A 34 -9.81 -3.01 -14.80
C ARG A 34 -9.32 -4.34 -14.23
N ILE A 35 -8.81 -4.34 -13.00
CA ILE A 35 -8.36 -5.58 -12.32
C ILE A 35 -9.56 -6.48 -12.00
N GLY A 36 -10.73 -5.89 -11.77
CA GLY A 36 -11.97 -6.60 -11.44
C GLY A 36 -12.04 -7.02 -9.97
N ASN A 37 -13.24 -7.06 -9.40
CA ASN A 37 -13.54 -7.51 -8.02
C ASN A 37 -12.57 -7.01 -6.92
N CYS A 38 -12.05 -5.79 -7.04
CA CYS A 38 -11.15 -5.20 -6.05
C CYS A 38 -11.94 -4.50 -4.94
N HIS A 39 -11.71 -4.89 -3.69
CA HIS A 39 -12.20 -4.17 -2.51
C HIS A 39 -11.03 -3.51 -1.78
N LEU A 40 -11.12 -2.19 -1.59
CA LEU A 40 -10.13 -1.45 -0.81
C LEU A 40 -10.61 -1.31 0.63
N ALA A 41 -9.88 -1.92 1.55
CA ALA A 41 -10.13 -1.84 2.99
C ALA A 41 -8.93 -1.26 3.73
N HIS A 42 -9.22 -0.63 4.87
CA HIS A 42 -8.19 -0.23 5.82
C HIS A 42 -7.63 -1.46 6.55
N VAL A 43 -6.31 -1.50 6.75
CA VAL A 43 -5.63 -2.51 7.59
C VAL A 43 -4.62 -1.80 8.48
N TYR A 44 -4.24 -2.39 9.61
CA TYR A 44 -3.18 -1.83 10.44
C TYR A 44 -1.84 -1.85 9.70
N ARG A 45 -0.95 -0.89 10.01
CA ARG A 45 0.37 -0.79 9.38
C ARG A 45 1.21 -2.05 9.58
N GLU A 46 1.03 -2.72 10.71
CA GLU A 46 1.64 -4.01 11.07
C GLU A 46 1.24 -5.12 10.09
N MET A 47 0.04 -5.04 9.53
CA MET A 47 -0.48 -5.97 8.53
C MET A 47 -0.12 -5.58 7.10
N ASN A 48 0.48 -4.41 6.88
CA ASN A 48 0.92 -3.95 5.56
C ASN A 48 2.46 -3.95 5.46
N VAL A 49 3.12 -4.85 6.19
CA VAL A 49 4.57 -4.81 6.42
C VAL A 49 5.38 -5.01 5.13
N VAL A 50 4.96 -5.90 4.24
CA VAL A 50 5.65 -6.13 2.96
C VAL A 50 5.65 -4.85 2.13
N ALA A 51 4.49 -4.20 1.98
CA ALA A 51 4.38 -2.94 1.24
C ALA A 51 5.20 -1.82 1.90
N ASP A 52 5.16 -1.69 3.24
CA ASP A 52 5.95 -0.71 4.01
C ASP A 52 7.45 -0.92 3.76
N ARG A 53 7.94 -2.18 3.82
CA ARG A 53 9.37 -2.49 3.60
C ARG A 53 9.80 -2.24 2.16
N MET A 54 8.98 -2.62 1.18
CA MET A 54 9.27 -2.38 -0.24
C MET A 54 9.29 -0.89 -0.58
N ALA A 55 8.34 -0.10 -0.06
CA ALA A 55 8.30 1.35 -0.23
C ALA A 55 9.49 2.06 0.45
N ASN A 56 9.96 1.57 1.60
CA ASN A 56 11.18 2.09 2.22
C ASN A 56 12.45 1.66 1.46
N TRP A 57 12.45 0.45 0.89
CA TRP A 57 13.59 -0.02 0.11
C TRP A 57 13.74 0.73 -1.22
N SER A 58 12.65 1.19 -1.83
CA SER A 58 12.71 1.92 -3.10
C SER A 58 13.49 3.24 -3.03
N PHE A 59 13.73 3.80 -1.83
CA PHE A 59 14.63 4.95 -1.67
C PHE A 59 16.11 4.62 -1.96
N ASN A 60 16.47 3.34 -1.99
CA ASN A 60 17.82 2.87 -2.37
C ASN A 60 17.93 2.55 -3.86
N LEU A 61 16.84 2.69 -4.63
CA LEU A 61 16.82 2.50 -6.07
C LEU A 61 16.98 3.85 -6.77
N ASP A 62 17.36 3.81 -8.03
CA ASP A 62 17.35 4.99 -8.88
C ASP A 62 15.92 5.54 -9.02
N LEU A 63 15.81 6.83 -9.32
CA LEU A 63 14.53 7.55 -9.52
C LEU A 63 13.72 7.07 -10.73
N GLU A 64 14.18 6.02 -11.42
CA GLU A 64 13.51 5.40 -12.55
C GLU A 64 12.56 4.27 -12.10
N VAL A 65 11.69 3.84 -13.01
CA VAL A 65 10.80 2.72 -12.73
C VAL A 65 11.61 1.42 -12.73
N SER A 66 11.62 0.75 -11.58
CA SER A 66 12.26 -0.55 -11.40
C SER A 66 11.21 -1.67 -11.46
N TYR A 67 11.46 -2.68 -12.30
CA TYR A 67 10.67 -3.90 -12.36
C TYR A 67 11.49 -5.05 -11.79
N LEU A 68 10.86 -5.90 -10.99
CA LEU A 68 11.48 -7.06 -10.37
C LEU A 68 10.80 -8.32 -10.92
N ASP A 69 11.57 -9.18 -11.59
CA ASP A 69 11.06 -10.47 -12.07
C ASP A 69 10.81 -11.45 -10.91
N GLU A 70 11.57 -11.30 -9.83
CA GLU A 70 11.47 -12.10 -8.61
C GLU A 70 11.46 -11.22 -7.35
N ALA A 71 10.82 -11.72 -6.30
CA ALA A 71 10.83 -11.06 -5.01
C ALA A 71 12.26 -11.07 -4.41
N PRO A 72 12.79 -9.93 -3.93
CA PRO A 72 14.10 -9.90 -3.28
C PRO A 72 14.17 -10.89 -2.11
N SER A 73 15.27 -11.63 -1.99
CA SER A 73 15.41 -12.69 -0.97
C SER A 73 15.16 -12.19 0.46
N TRP A 74 15.53 -10.93 0.76
CA TRP A 74 15.31 -10.30 2.06
C TRP A 74 13.83 -10.12 2.43
N VAL A 75 12.91 -10.06 1.45
CA VAL A 75 11.47 -9.88 1.72
C VAL A 75 10.76 -11.19 2.01
N SER A 76 11.36 -12.34 1.69
CA SER A 76 10.74 -13.67 1.76
C SER A 76 10.09 -13.96 3.12
N SER A 77 10.80 -13.70 4.22
CA SER A 77 10.25 -13.91 5.57
C SER A 77 9.02 -13.06 5.89
N PHE A 78 8.90 -11.87 5.29
CA PHE A 78 7.73 -11.02 5.46
C PHE A 78 6.56 -11.48 4.58
N LEU A 79 6.84 -12.05 3.40
CA LEU A 79 5.83 -12.64 2.53
C LEU A 79 5.22 -13.89 3.15
N GLU A 80 6.04 -14.75 3.77
CA GLU A 80 5.58 -15.92 4.52
C GLU A 80 4.66 -15.52 5.67
N ASP A 81 5.07 -14.53 6.46
CA ASP A 81 4.26 -13.99 7.56
C ASP A 81 2.95 -13.37 7.07
N ASP A 82 2.97 -12.63 5.95
CA ASP A 82 1.78 -12.03 5.35
C ASP A 82 0.80 -13.11 4.88
N PHE A 83 1.31 -14.16 4.22
CA PHE A 83 0.53 -15.32 3.80
C PHE A 83 -0.12 -16.04 5.00
N LEU A 84 0.64 -16.20 6.09
CA LEU A 84 0.18 -16.82 7.33
C LEU A 84 -0.65 -15.88 8.23
N ARG A 85 -0.79 -14.61 7.84
CA ARG A 85 -1.47 -13.55 8.63
C ARG A 85 -0.90 -13.37 10.03
N VAL A 86 0.42 -13.51 10.18
CA VAL A 86 1.12 -13.31 11.45
C VAL A 86 1.01 -11.85 11.87
N VAL A 87 0.58 -11.60 13.11
CA VAL A 87 0.49 -10.24 13.65
C VAL A 87 1.83 -9.85 14.28
N ARG A 88 2.45 -8.77 13.79
CA ARG A 88 3.70 -8.20 14.33
C ARG A 88 3.41 -6.89 15.11
N PRO A 89 3.10 -6.94 16.41
CA PRO A 89 2.87 -5.73 17.17
C PRO A 89 4.14 -4.87 17.23
N ARG A 90 4.01 -3.57 17.01
CA ARG A 90 5.09 -2.60 17.23
C ARG A 90 5.02 -2.08 18.65
N LEU A 91 6.18 -1.92 19.28
CA LEU A 91 6.27 -1.19 20.54
C LEU A 91 6.08 0.29 20.24
N ILE A 92 5.00 0.89 20.74
CA ILE A 92 4.80 2.34 20.69
C ILE A 92 5.41 2.91 21.97
N CYS A 93 6.61 3.48 21.87
CA CYS A 93 7.11 4.33 22.96
C CYS A 93 6.34 5.65 22.93
N SER A 94 5.49 5.89 23.93
CA SER A 94 4.90 7.19 24.17
C SER A 94 6.00 8.15 24.67
N SER A 95 6.41 9.06 23.81
CA SER A 95 7.28 10.21 24.11
C SER A 95 6.51 11.35 24.75
#